data_AF-A0A3L8S7G2-F1
#
_entry.id   AF-A0A3L8S7G2-F1
#
_cell.length_a   1.000
_cell.length_b   1.000
_cell.length_c   1.000
_cell.angle_alpha   90.00
_cell.angle_beta   90.00
_cell.angle_gamma   90.00
#
_symmetry.space_group_name_H-M   'P 1'
#
loop_
_entity.id
_entity.type
_entity.pdbx_description
1 polymer ?
#
loop_
_entity_poly.entity_id
_entity_poly.type
_entity_poly.pdbx_seq_one_letter_code
_entity_poly.pdbx_strand_id
1 'polypeptide(L)'
;MSRRILSVLALTAGVSVAAASEGFQLLCQGDEHPREKKTSKKEEKATMSWLGESRRHIKPCNLTGWWENDLGSKMQVFKVGKDGTFSGVYHTAVSSTKKPIQPSPLTGSQHLDEDGQCTFGFTVNWKKFSDSTAVFVGQCFNGDDGKEVLHTSWLLREKVDWESDDWKATR
;
A
#
# COMPACT_ATOMS: atom_id res chain seq x y z
N MET A 1 12.55 9.80 -8.94
CA MET A 1 11.44 8.93 -9.39
C MET A 1 10.58 8.66 -8.16
N SER A 2 9.32 9.10 -8.16
CA SER A 2 8.39 8.97 -7.02
C SER A 2 7.63 7.64 -7.11
N ARG A 3 7.48 6.90 -6.00
CA ARG A 3 6.75 5.61 -5.92
C ARG A 3 5.37 5.83 -5.26
N ARG A 4 4.36 5.04 -5.64
CA ARG A 4 2.95 5.27 -5.24
C ARG A 4 2.46 4.31 -4.14
N ILE A 5 1.57 4.80 -3.27
CA ILE A 5 0.80 4.06 -2.26
C ILE A 5 -0.65 4.01 -2.76
N LEU A 6 -1.29 2.85 -2.67
CA LEU A 6 -2.73 2.72 -2.83
C LEU A 6 -3.34 2.51 -1.45
N SER A 7 -4.11 3.48 -0.97
CA SER A 7 -4.88 3.35 0.26
C SER A 7 -6.29 2.88 -0.07
N VAL A 8 -6.74 1.79 0.54
CA VAL A 8 -8.15 1.40 0.51
C VAL A 8 -8.87 2.17 1.62
N LEU A 9 -10.02 2.76 1.30
CA LEU A 9 -10.85 3.51 2.25
C LEU A 9 -11.28 2.63 3.43
N ALA A 10 -11.41 3.25 4.60
CA ALA A 10 -11.84 2.62 5.85
C ALA A 10 -13.19 1.91 5.69
N LEU A 11 -13.24 0.64 6.12
CA LEU A 11 -14.46 -0.14 6.20
C LEU A 11 -15.33 0.42 7.32
N THR A 12 -16.47 1.01 6.97
CA THR A 12 -17.53 1.28 7.94
C THR A 12 -18.09 -0.05 8.44
N ALA A 13 -17.93 -0.34 9.73
CA ALA A 13 -18.49 -1.53 10.34
C ALA A 13 -20.02 -1.49 10.28
N GLY A 14 -20.63 -2.42 9.55
CA GLY A 14 -22.08 -2.56 9.49
C GLY A 14 -22.57 -3.73 8.62
N VAL A 15 -22.92 -4.82 9.30
CA VAL A 15 -23.71 -6.00 8.86
C VAL A 15 -23.00 -7.01 7.95
N SER A 16 -22.78 -8.22 8.48
CA SER A 16 -22.47 -9.42 7.70
C SER A 16 -23.63 -9.77 6.76
N VAL A 17 -23.34 -9.77 5.45
CA VAL A 17 -24.05 -10.60 4.48
C VAL A 17 -22.98 -11.26 3.61
N ALA A 18 -22.92 -12.59 3.65
CA ALA A 18 -22.22 -13.34 2.62
C ALA A 18 -23.02 -13.20 1.32
N ALA A 19 -22.47 -12.48 0.35
CA ALA A 19 -22.91 -12.50 -1.04
C ALA A 19 -21.70 -12.38 -1.95
N ALA A 20 -21.52 -13.38 -2.80
CA ALA A 20 -20.63 -13.34 -3.95
C ALA A 20 -21.16 -12.37 -5.02
N SER A 21 -20.32 -12.11 -6.02
CA SER A 21 -20.49 -11.21 -7.17
C SER A 21 -20.31 -9.73 -6.82
N GLU A 22 -19.68 -8.88 -7.62
CA GLU A 22 -19.07 -8.97 -8.94
C GLU A 22 -18.34 -7.62 -9.13
N GLY A 23 -17.23 -7.64 -9.87
CA GLY A 23 -16.63 -6.50 -10.59
C GLY A 23 -16.61 -5.11 -9.94
N PHE A 24 -15.40 -4.62 -9.63
CA PHE A 24 -15.16 -3.18 -9.74
C PHE A 24 -13.92 -2.88 -10.57
N GLN A 25 -14.12 -1.99 -11.52
CA GLN A 25 -13.36 -1.76 -12.75
C GLN A 25 -11.85 -1.54 -12.52
N LEU A 26 -11.02 -2.40 -13.12
CA LEU A 26 -9.66 -2.06 -13.52
C LEU A 26 -9.70 -0.90 -14.52
N LEU A 27 -8.84 0.10 -14.33
CA LEU A 27 -8.43 1.00 -15.41
C LEU A 27 -6.90 1.10 -15.41
N CYS A 28 -6.27 0.27 -16.24
CA CYS A 28 -4.93 0.47 -16.78
C CYS A 28 -5.05 0.62 -18.31
N GLN A 29 -4.22 1.47 -18.91
CA GLN A 29 -4.35 1.96 -20.31
C GLN A 29 -4.28 0.86 -21.39
N GLY A 30 -5.03 1.08 -22.48
CA GLY A 30 -5.26 0.23 -23.68
C GLY A 30 -4.04 0.03 -24.59
N ASP A 31 -4.05 -0.87 -25.58
CA ASP A 31 -5.00 -0.99 -26.71
C ASP A 31 -5.28 -2.43 -27.21
N GLU A 32 -6.26 -2.52 -28.14
CA GLU A 32 -7.03 -3.65 -28.68
C GLU A 32 -6.34 -4.74 -29.55
N HIS A 33 -7.13 -5.82 -29.70
CA HIS A 33 -7.12 -7.17 -30.31
C HIS A 33 -6.96 -7.24 -31.87
N PRO A 34 -7.06 -8.39 -32.62
CA PRO A 34 -7.32 -9.80 -32.25
C PRO A 34 -6.66 -10.95 -33.09
N ARG A 35 -6.82 -12.18 -32.55
CA ARG A 35 -7.32 -13.43 -33.19
C ARG A 35 -6.36 -14.60 -33.53
N GLU A 36 -6.67 -15.73 -32.89
CA GLU A 36 -6.09 -17.09 -33.01
C GLU A 36 -6.40 -17.83 -34.33
N LYS A 37 -5.59 -18.87 -34.62
CA LYS A 37 -6.07 -20.21 -35.04
C LYS A 37 -5.09 -21.33 -34.62
N LYS A 38 -5.66 -22.45 -34.15
CA LYS A 38 -5.01 -23.65 -33.57
C LYS A 38 -4.68 -24.76 -34.60
N THR A 39 -3.96 -25.77 -34.09
CA THR A 39 -3.71 -27.18 -34.54
C THR A 39 -2.30 -27.39 -35.13
N SER A 40 -1.52 -28.44 -34.83
CA SER A 40 -1.75 -29.77 -34.25
C SER A 40 -0.46 -30.30 -33.57
N LYS A 41 -0.58 -31.26 -32.64
CA LYS A 41 0.52 -31.98 -31.98
C LYS A 41 1.29 -32.84 -32.99
N LYS A 42 2.63 -32.87 -32.87
CA LYS A 42 3.42 -34.02 -32.38
C LYS A 42 4.81 -34.06 -33.06
N GLU A 43 5.83 -34.17 -32.22
CA GLU A 43 7.20 -34.60 -32.52
C GLU A 43 8.04 -33.70 -33.43
N GLU A 44 8.78 -32.77 -32.82
CA GLU A 44 10.22 -32.74 -33.10
C GLU A 44 11.02 -32.28 -31.88
N LYS A 45 11.83 -33.22 -31.40
CA LYS A 45 12.80 -33.09 -30.32
C LYS A 45 13.98 -32.26 -30.81
N ALA A 46 13.75 -30.97 -31.03
CA ALA A 46 14.76 -29.96 -31.24
C ALA A 46 14.07 -28.60 -31.03
N THR A 47 14.64 -27.73 -30.21
CA THR A 47 14.14 -26.37 -29.87
C THR A 47 13.02 -26.27 -28.82
N MET A 48 13.36 -26.45 -27.54
CA MET A 48 12.63 -25.80 -26.42
C MET A 48 13.65 -25.20 -25.43
N SER A 49 14.53 -24.35 -25.97
CA SER A 49 15.38 -23.42 -25.22
C SER A 49 14.72 -22.03 -25.12
N TRP A 50 13.40 -21.93 -25.19
CA TRP A 50 12.71 -20.63 -25.35
C TRP A 50 11.41 -20.50 -24.56
N LEU A 51 11.31 -21.17 -23.42
CA LEU A 51 10.56 -20.59 -22.28
C LEU A 51 11.62 -20.06 -21.33
N GLY A 52 12.26 -18.97 -21.74
CA GLY A 52 12.80 -18.03 -20.78
C GLY A 52 11.62 -17.53 -19.98
N GLU A 53 11.28 -18.25 -18.90
CA GLU A 53 10.53 -17.71 -17.81
C GLU A 53 11.29 -16.43 -17.45
N SER A 54 10.76 -15.30 -17.90
CA SER A 54 11.28 -14.00 -17.51
C SER A 54 11.13 -14.01 -16.00
N ARG A 55 12.21 -14.36 -15.29
CA ARG A 55 12.27 -14.28 -13.85
C ARG A 55 12.05 -12.81 -13.57
N ARG A 56 10.80 -12.45 -13.25
CA ARG A 56 10.46 -11.11 -12.80
C ARG A 56 11.46 -10.84 -11.69
N HIS A 57 12.29 -9.83 -11.87
CA HIS A 57 13.29 -9.48 -10.87
C HIS A 57 12.53 -9.02 -9.63
N ILE A 58 12.37 -9.94 -8.67
CA ILE A 58 11.75 -9.66 -7.38
C ILE A 58 12.69 -8.68 -6.69
N LYS A 59 12.23 -7.45 -6.53
CA LYS A 59 12.95 -6.46 -5.74
C LYS A 59 12.62 -6.72 -4.27
N PRO A 60 13.63 -6.85 -3.40
CA PRO A 60 13.39 -6.90 -1.97
C PRO A 60 12.65 -5.65 -1.52
N CYS A 61 11.56 -5.85 -0.77
CA CYS A 61 10.78 -4.78 -0.15
C CYS A 61 11.67 -3.91 0.75
N ASN A 62 11.89 -2.66 0.36
CA ASN A 62 12.57 -1.69 1.20
C ASN A 62 11.79 -0.38 1.20
N LEU A 63 11.14 -0.08 2.32
CA LEU A 63 10.32 1.12 2.45
C LEU A 63 11.14 2.43 2.44
N THR A 64 12.47 2.37 2.49
CA THR A 64 13.33 3.57 2.46
C THR A 64 13.07 4.41 1.21
N GLY A 65 12.77 5.69 1.40
CA GLY A 65 12.56 6.65 0.30
C GLY A 65 11.23 7.39 0.39
N TRP A 66 10.81 7.95 -0.75
CA TRP A 66 9.59 8.74 -0.89
C TRP A 66 8.46 7.91 -1.49
N TRP A 67 7.30 8.06 -0.88
CA TRP A 67 6.05 7.44 -1.28
C TRP A 67 4.93 8.47 -1.33
N GLU A 68 3.98 8.29 -2.23
CA GLU A 68 2.85 9.20 -2.42
C GLU A 68 1.56 8.41 -2.60
N ASN A 69 0.51 8.72 -1.84
CA ASN A 69 -0.78 8.06 -1.99
C ASN A 69 -1.68 8.73 -3.03
N ASP A 70 -2.80 8.08 -3.31
CA ASP A 70 -3.87 8.53 -4.21
C ASP A 70 -4.55 9.83 -3.78
N LEU A 71 -4.49 10.18 -2.50
CA LEU A 71 -4.96 11.47 -1.97
C LEU A 71 -3.91 12.60 -2.10
N GLY A 72 -2.71 12.30 -2.62
CA GLY A 72 -1.60 13.25 -2.74
C GLY A 72 -0.78 13.44 -1.45
N SER A 73 -1.07 12.68 -0.40
CA SER A 73 -0.25 12.65 0.82
C SER A 73 1.09 11.98 0.52
N LYS A 74 2.17 12.49 1.13
CA LYS A 74 3.52 11.99 0.91
C LYS A 74 4.13 11.47 2.19
N MET A 75 4.87 10.39 2.09
CA MET A 75 5.60 9.76 3.18
C MET A 75 7.08 9.67 2.79
N GLN A 76 7.96 10.12 3.67
CA GLN A 76 9.39 9.85 3.57
C GLN A 76 9.80 8.90 4.69
N VAL A 77 10.32 7.73 4.33
CA VAL A 77 11.00 6.82 5.27
C VAL A 77 12.50 7.05 5.12
N PHE A 78 13.18 7.37 6.22
CA PHE A 78 14.59 7.76 6.16
C PHE A 78 15.52 6.59 5.89
N LYS A 79 15.39 5.52 6.69
CA LYS A 79 16.15 4.28 6.57
C LYS A 79 15.44 3.18 7.35
N VAL A 80 15.39 2.00 6.77
CA VAL A 80 14.98 0.77 7.46
C VAL A 80 16.19 0.13 8.15
N GLY A 81 16.06 -0.15 9.43
CA GLY A 81 17.05 -0.81 10.27
C GLY A 81 17.20 -2.29 9.94
N LYS A 82 18.27 -2.91 10.45
CA LYS A 82 18.50 -4.36 10.34
C LYS A 82 17.50 -5.20 11.14
N ASP A 83 16.78 -4.57 12.04
CA ASP A 83 15.68 -5.12 12.85
C ASP A 83 14.30 -4.81 12.24
N GLY A 84 14.27 -4.20 11.03
CA GLY A 84 13.04 -3.83 10.35
C GLY A 84 12.42 -2.52 10.86
N THR A 85 12.95 -1.90 11.92
CA THR A 85 12.41 -0.63 12.43
C THR A 85 12.74 0.54 11.53
N PHE A 86 11.86 1.53 11.46
CA PHE A 86 12.10 2.75 10.69
C PHE A 86 11.42 3.97 11.30
N SER A 87 11.92 5.14 10.91
CA SER A 87 11.33 6.44 11.19
C SER A 87 11.23 7.28 9.92
N GLY A 88 10.41 8.32 9.98
CA GLY A 88 10.16 9.16 8.83
C GLY A 88 9.30 10.38 9.13
N VAL A 89 8.82 10.99 8.05
CA VAL A 89 7.90 12.12 8.09
C VAL A 89 6.74 11.87 7.13
N TYR A 90 5.53 12.16 7.60
CA TYR A 90 4.30 12.11 6.84
C TYR A 90 3.80 13.53 6.57
N HIS A 91 3.49 13.80 5.31
CA HIS A 91 2.91 15.04 4.80
C HIS A 91 1.52 14.72 4.27
N THR A 92 0.50 14.88 5.12
CA THR A 92 -0.89 14.66 4.66
C THR A 92 -1.31 15.78 3.70
N ALA A 93 -2.07 15.44 2.66
CA ALA A 93 -2.71 16.41 1.78
C ALA A 93 -4.10 16.84 2.28
N VAL A 94 -4.68 16.06 3.21
CA VAL A 94 -6.04 16.25 3.71
C VAL A 94 -6.08 16.25 5.24
N SER A 95 -7.03 16.98 5.82
CA SER A 95 -7.29 17.02 7.26
C SER A 95 -8.75 17.41 7.51
N SER A 96 -9.36 16.84 8.55
CA SER A 96 -10.66 17.31 9.07
C SER A 96 -10.53 18.47 10.04
N THR A 97 -9.30 18.80 10.48
CA THR A 97 -9.05 19.91 11.41
C THR A 97 -9.05 21.25 10.68
N LYS A 98 -9.44 22.32 11.38
CA LYS A 98 -9.35 23.70 10.86
C LYS A 98 -7.94 24.29 10.98
N LYS A 99 -7.01 23.58 11.63
CA LYS A 99 -5.62 24.04 11.81
C LYS A 99 -4.84 23.79 10.52
N PRO A 100 -3.87 24.65 10.16
CA PRO A 100 -3.01 24.41 9.01
C PRO A 100 -2.30 23.06 9.15
N ILE A 101 -2.29 22.28 8.06
CA ILE A 101 -1.60 20.98 8.01
C ILE A 101 -0.09 21.20 8.24
N GLN A 102 0.52 20.32 9.03
CA GLN A 102 1.95 20.34 9.31
C GLN A 102 2.59 18.95 9.10
N PRO A 103 3.85 18.87 8.64
CA PRO A 103 4.58 17.61 8.56
C PRO A 103 4.69 16.94 9.94
N SER A 104 4.34 15.66 9.99
CA SER A 104 4.22 14.89 11.23
C SER A 104 5.18 13.70 11.26
N PRO A 105 5.82 13.43 12.40
CA PRO A 105 6.73 12.29 12.52
C PRO A 105 5.95 10.97 12.41
N LEU A 106 6.61 9.98 11.82
CA LEU A 106 6.15 8.59 11.83
C LEU A 106 7.24 7.65 12.32
N THR A 107 6.81 6.54 12.91
CA THR A 107 7.67 5.43 13.35
C THR A 107 6.94 4.12 13.13
N GLY A 108 7.66 3.10 12.69
CA GLY A 108 7.07 1.81 12.36
C GLY A 108 8.11 0.71 12.23
N SER A 109 7.65 -0.44 11.73
CA SER A 109 8.48 -1.57 11.39
C SER A 109 7.95 -2.28 10.14
N GLN A 110 8.85 -2.93 9.42
CA GLN A 110 8.52 -3.87 8.37
C GLN A 110 9.11 -5.24 8.68
N HIS A 111 8.48 -6.28 8.14
CA HIS A 111 9.09 -7.60 8.07
C HIS A 111 10.31 -7.57 7.12
N LEU A 112 11.25 -8.49 7.37
CA LEU A 112 12.50 -8.62 6.62
C LEU A 112 12.46 -9.88 5.74
N ASP A 113 11.35 -10.05 5.02
CA ASP A 113 11.06 -11.24 4.24
C ASP A 113 11.99 -11.36 3.02
N GLU A 114 12.50 -12.56 2.76
CA GLU A 114 13.43 -12.83 1.65
C GLU A 114 12.72 -12.84 0.28
N ASP A 115 11.39 -13.02 0.27
CA ASP A 115 10.55 -13.05 -0.93
C ASP A 115 10.21 -11.66 -1.49
N GLY A 116 10.66 -10.60 -0.80
CA GLY A 116 10.50 -9.22 -1.22
C GLY A 116 9.09 -8.66 -1.12
N GLN A 117 8.17 -9.29 -0.38
CA GLN A 117 6.79 -8.82 -0.21
C GLN A 117 6.45 -8.53 1.26
N CYS A 118 7.21 -7.63 1.85
CA CYS A 118 7.15 -7.41 3.29
C CYS A 118 5.83 -6.78 3.76
N THR A 119 5.28 -7.32 4.85
CA THR A 119 4.22 -6.63 5.61
C THR A 119 4.85 -5.57 6.52
N PHE A 120 4.11 -4.50 6.80
CA PHE A 120 4.61 -3.40 7.61
C PHE A 120 3.49 -2.69 8.35
N GLY A 121 3.87 -1.93 9.37
CA GLY A 121 2.98 -1.00 10.04
C GLY A 121 3.74 0.21 10.56
N PHE A 122 3.06 1.36 10.61
CA PHE A 122 3.61 2.58 11.18
C PHE A 122 2.54 3.47 11.82
N THR A 123 2.97 4.24 12.79
CA THR A 123 2.15 5.22 13.51
C THR A 123 2.57 6.62 13.10
N VAL A 124 1.60 7.48 12.78
CA VAL A 124 1.79 8.90 12.54
C VAL A 124 1.20 9.70 13.70
N ASN A 125 2.00 10.57 14.29
CA ASN A 125 1.57 11.40 15.39
C ASN A 125 1.37 12.86 14.96
N TRP A 126 0.12 13.33 14.92
CA TRP A 126 -0.26 14.63 14.35
C TRP A 126 -0.02 15.84 15.27
N LYS A 127 0.74 15.68 16.38
CA LYS A 127 0.87 16.66 17.50
C LYS A 127 0.98 18.14 17.11
N LYS A 128 1.59 18.45 15.96
CA LYS A 128 1.78 19.84 15.52
C LYS A 128 0.47 20.55 15.13
N PHE A 129 -0.56 19.82 14.71
CA PHE A 129 -1.82 20.42 14.23
C PHE A 129 -3.09 19.62 14.58
N SER A 130 -2.97 18.48 15.26
CA SER A 130 -4.10 17.70 15.79
C SER A 130 -3.68 16.90 17.03
N ASP A 131 -4.65 16.58 17.89
CA ASP A 131 -4.47 15.68 19.04
C ASP A 131 -4.73 14.21 18.66
N SER A 132 -5.04 13.93 17.40
CA SER A 132 -5.28 12.56 16.89
C SER A 132 -3.99 11.79 16.60
N THR A 133 -4.12 10.49 16.40
CA THR A 133 -3.05 9.59 15.93
C THR A 133 -3.58 8.71 14.82
N ALA A 134 -2.80 8.45 13.78
CA ALA A 134 -3.15 7.47 12.75
C ALA A 134 -2.19 6.29 12.79
N VAL A 135 -2.71 5.09 12.53
CA VAL A 135 -1.89 3.90 12.28
C VAL A 135 -2.18 3.40 10.88
N PHE A 136 -1.14 2.95 10.21
CA PHE A 136 -1.20 2.34 8.89
C PHE A 136 -0.63 0.93 8.99
N VAL A 137 -1.27 -0.02 8.34
CA VAL A 137 -0.80 -1.39 8.19
C VAL A 137 -0.97 -1.80 6.73
N GLY A 138 -0.02 -2.58 6.21
CA GLY A 138 -0.05 -2.92 4.80
C GLY A 138 0.99 -3.94 4.38
N GLN A 139 1.06 -4.13 3.07
CA GLN A 139 2.03 -4.98 2.42
C GLN A 139 2.58 -4.29 1.18
N CYS A 140 3.88 -4.43 0.96
CA CYS A 140 4.53 -4.00 -0.27
C CYS A 140 4.47 -5.13 -1.29
N PHE A 141 4.08 -4.80 -2.51
CA PHE A 141 4.03 -5.71 -3.63
C PHE A 141 4.92 -5.22 -4.76
N ASN A 142 5.51 -6.17 -5.48
CA ASN A 142 6.11 -5.90 -6.78
C ASN A 142 4.97 -5.88 -7.81
N GLY A 143 4.56 -4.68 -8.22
CA GLY A 143 3.53 -4.49 -9.24
C GLY A 143 3.92 -5.13 -10.56
N ASP A 144 2.92 -5.41 -11.40
CA ASP A 144 3.12 -6.07 -12.69
C ASP A 144 4.02 -5.28 -13.66
N ASP A 145 4.15 -3.97 -13.45
CA ASP A 145 5.05 -3.07 -14.19
C ASP A 145 6.48 -3.01 -13.60
N GLY A 146 6.79 -3.83 -12.59
CA GLY A 146 8.07 -3.87 -11.90
C GLY A 146 8.30 -2.70 -10.92
N LYS A 147 7.26 -1.90 -10.63
CA LYS A 147 7.28 -0.86 -9.60
C LYS A 147 6.72 -1.41 -8.29
N GLU A 148 7.33 -0.99 -7.18
CA GLU A 148 6.82 -1.33 -5.85
C GLU A 148 5.56 -0.51 -5.54
N VAL A 149 4.55 -1.18 -4.97
CA VAL A 149 3.26 -0.61 -4.57
C VAL A 149 3.00 -0.98 -3.12
N LEU A 150 2.57 -0.01 -2.31
CA LEU A 150 2.12 -0.26 -0.95
C LEU A 150 0.60 -0.33 -0.92
N HIS A 151 0.05 -1.49 -0.57
CA HIS A 151 -1.37 -1.62 -0.24
C HIS A 151 -1.53 -1.43 1.26
N THR A 152 -2.31 -0.43 1.65
CA THR A 152 -2.46 -0.03 3.05
C THR A 152 -3.91 0.11 3.46
N SER A 153 -4.17 -0.26 4.70
CA SER A 153 -5.33 0.16 5.49
C SER A 153 -4.86 1.04 6.64
N TRP A 154 -5.75 1.87 7.16
CA TRP A 154 -5.42 2.77 8.26
C TRP A 154 -6.59 2.91 9.22
N LEU A 155 -6.25 3.30 10.45
CA LEU A 155 -7.21 3.76 11.45
C LEU A 155 -6.76 5.12 11.95
N LEU A 156 -7.70 6.06 12.03
CA LEU A 156 -7.48 7.37 12.64
C LEU A 156 -8.18 7.40 13.99
N ARG A 157 -7.40 7.56 15.05
CA ARG A 157 -7.90 7.70 16.41
C ARG A 157 -7.94 9.17 16.82
N GLU A 158 -9.13 9.69 17.05
CA GLU A 158 -9.35 11.00 17.66
C GLU A 158 -9.21 10.93 19.19
N LYS A 159 -8.78 12.05 19.77
CA LYS A 159 -8.85 12.26 21.22
C LYS A 159 -10.27 12.71 21.57
N VAL A 160 -10.86 12.04 22.55
CA VAL A 160 -12.17 12.40 23.11
C VAL A 160 -12.02 12.76 24.58
N ASP A 161 -12.93 13.58 25.08
CA ASP A 161 -12.88 14.06 26.46
C ASP A 161 -13.37 13.02 27.47
N TRP A 162 -14.25 12.10 27.04
CA TRP A 162 -14.91 11.12 27.90
C TRP A 162 -14.87 9.70 27.31
N GLU A 163 -14.81 8.68 28.16
CA GLU A 163 -14.89 7.28 27.74
C GLU A 163 -16.19 6.95 27.01
N SER A 164 -17.31 7.58 27.41
CA SER A 164 -18.60 7.42 26.74
C SER A 164 -18.61 7.91 25.28
N ASP A 165 -17.59 8.68 24.87
CA ASP A 165 -17.40 9.15 23.50
C ASP A 165 -16.44 8.27 22.68
N ASP A 166 -15.92 7.18 23.25
CA ASP A 166 -14.96 6.28 22.58
C ASP A 166 -15.51 5.69 21.28
N TRP A 167 -16.79 5.34 21.27
CA TRP A 167 -17.46 4.65 20.15
C TRP A 167 -17.37 5.39 18.81
N LYS A 168 -17.22 6.72 18.83
CA LYS A 168 -17.14 7.59 17.64
C LYS A 168 -15.71 8.03 17.32
N ALA A 169 -14.72 7.61 18.11
CA ALA A 169 -13.37 8.17 18.07
C ALA A 169 -12.45 7.50 17.04
N THR A 170 -12.88 6.42 16.38
CA THR A 170 -12.07 5.72 15.37
C THR A 170 -12.75 5.80 14.00
N ARG A 171 -12.01 6.29 13.01
CA ARG A 171 -12.36 6.20 11.59
C ARG A 171 -11.48 5.19 10.89
#